data_AF-A0A2X3J549-F1
#
_entry.id   AF-A0A2X3J549-F1
#
_cell.length_a   1.000
_cell.length_b   1.000
_cell.length_c   1.000
_cell.angle_alpha   90.00
_cell.angle_beta   90.00
_cell.angle_gamma   90.00
#
_symmetry.space_group_name_H-M   'P 1'
#
loop_
_entity.id
_entity.type
_entity.pdbx_description
1 polymer ?
#
loop_
_entity_poly.entity_id
_entity_poly.type
_entity_poly.pdbx_seq_one_letter_code
_entity_poly.pdbx_strand_id
1 'polypeptide(L)'
;MTAIQKYSTKERDQDRARILQILLTNKAVASGILAKEPFAETQSAEQDIAEIVTLVGRLPAPDLADVLEALPTEERLALWSLVTEDRRGSVLVEASETVWDDLIEDMSDKALLNALRPLDIDDQIYLAQYLPRDLVGRLLATLPQNERTQVRQILHYDKHSVGAIMDFEVITVRPDVTLAVVQRYLRLRGKVPQNTDKLFVTSRDKTLLGELDLHRDFAACAANAGV
;
A
#
# COMPACT_ATOMS: atom_id res chain seq x y z
N MET A 1 -15.56 -2.30 2.52
CA MET A 1 -14.44 -1.43 2.94
C MET A 1 -14.54 -1.25 4.44
N THR A 2 -13.85 -2.10 5.19
CA THR A 2 -13.81 -2.04 6.65
C THR A 2 -13.00 -0.80 7.03
N ALA A 3 -13.63 0.17 7.68
CA ALA A 3 -12.93 1.34 8.17
C ALA A 3 -11.89 0.87 9.20
N ILE A 4 -10.61 1.02 8.87
CA ILE A 4 -9.51 0.81 9.81
C ILE A 4 -9.74 1.78 10.97
N GLN A 5 -10.03 1.25 12.16
CA GLN A 5 -10.18 2.06 13.36
C GLN A 5 -8.87 2.86 13.56
N LYS A 6 -8.97 4.18 13.71
CA LYS A 6 -7.81 5.04 13.92
C LYS A 6 -7.26 4.81 15.33
N TYR A 7 -6.40 3.82 15.49
CA TYR A 7 -5.67 3.57 16.73
C TYR A 7 -4.60 4.63 16.96
N SER A 8 -4.35 4.94 18.22
CA SER A 8 -3.25 5.83 18.60
C SER A 8 -1.91 5.21 18.22
N THR A 9 -0.91 6.01 17.84
CA THR A 9 0.46 5.52 17.57
C THR A 9 0.98 4.65 18.71
N LYS A 10 0.70 5.03 19.96
CA LYS A 10 1.09 4.24 21.14
C LYS A 10 0.46 2.83 21.16
N GLU A 11 -0.80 2.70 20.74
CA GLU A 11 -1.48 1.41 20.69
C GLU A 11 -0.90 0.54 19.57
N ARG A 12 -0.62 1.15 18.40
CA ARG A 12 0.02 0.44 17.28
C ARG A 12 1.40 -0.08 17.68
N ASP A 13 2.19 0.73 18.39
CA ASP A 13 3.50 0.32 18.91
C ASP A 13 3.38 -0.85 19.90
N GLN A 14 2.36 -0.84 20.76
CA GLN A 14 2.07 -1.94 21.69
C GLN A 14 1.66 -3.22 20.94
N ASP A 15 0.81 -3.09 19.93
CA ASP A 15 0.35 -4.21 19.11
C ASP A 15 1.55 -4.84 18.35
N ARG A 16 2.42 -4.03 17.73
CA ARG A 16 3.66 -4.51 17.09
C ARG A 16 4.56 -5.26 18.09
N ALA A 17 4.82 -4.65 19.25
CA ALA A 17 5.65 -5.26 20.29
C ALA A 17 5.06 -6.58 20.81
N ARG A 18 3.73 -6.67 20.90
CA ARG A 18 3.03 -7.87 21.35
C ARG A 18 3.15 -9.01 20.35
N ILE A 19 2.99 -8.73 19.05
CA ILE A 19 3.18 -9.75 18.00
C ILE A 19 4.61 -10.28 18.04
N LEU A 20 5.61 -9.39 18.09
CA LEU A 20 7.02 -9.78 18.18
C LEU A 20 7.28 -10.62 19.43
N GLN A 21 6.72 -10.24 20.57
CA GLN A 21 6.88 -10.99 21.81
C GLN A 21 6.35 -12.41 21.67
N ILE A 22 5.13 -12.60 21.15
CA ILE A 22 4.50 -13.92 21.02
C ILE A 22 5.33 -14.81 20.08
N LEU A 23 5.64 -14.32 18.89
CA LEU A 23 6.31 -15.11 17.85
C LEU A 23 7.77 -15.44 18.21
N LEU A 24 8.50 -14.52 18.84
CA LEU A 24 9.90 -14.75 19.22
C LEU A 24 10.05 -15.59 20.50
N THR A 25 9.06 -15.58 21.39
CA THR A 25 9.12 -16.33 22.65
C THR A 25 8.68 -17.79 22.46
N ASN A 26 7.66 -18.02 21.62
CA ASN A 26 7.07 -19.34 21.45
C ASN A 26 7.16 -19.82 20.00
N LYS A 27 8.28 -20.46 19.65
CA LYS A 27 8.52 -20.99 18.30
C LYS A 27 7.46 -22.00 17.84
N ALA A 28 6.80 -22.70 18.77
CA ALA A 28 5.75 -23.66 18.44
C ALA A 28 4.54 -22.98 17.74
N VAL A 29 4.31 -21.70 18.01
CA VAL A 29 3.25 -20.91 17.38
C VAL A 29 3.53 -20.74 15.89
N ALA A 30 4.75 -20.35 15.52
CA ALA A 30 5.14 -20.18 14.12
C ALA A 30 5.06 -21.49 13.34
N SER A 31 5.63 -22.57 13.90
CA SER A 31 5.60 -23.88 13.25
C SER A 31 4.17 -24.41 13.06
N GLY A 32 3.27 -24.15 14.01
CA GLY A 32 1.89 -24.61 13.86
C GLY A 32 1.03 -23.79 12.92
N ILE A 33 1.28 -22.49 12.81
CA ILE A 33 0.67 -21.67 11.76
C ILE A 33 1.05 -22.21 10.38
N LEU A 34 2.32 -22.55 10.17
CA LEU A 34 2.83 -23.08 8.90
C LEU A 34 2.36 -24.51 8.61
N ALA A 35 2.37 -25.39 9.61
CA ALA A 35 2.03 -26.80 9.43
C ALA A 35 0.53 -27.03 9.16
N LYS A 36 -0.36 -26.09 9.51
CA LYS A 36 -1.82 -26.28 9.51
C LYS A 36 -2.27 -27.56 10.22
N GLU A 37 -1.44 -28.08 11.11
CA GLU A 37 -1.70 -29.30 11.85
C GLU A 37 -2.66 -28.99 13.02
N PRO A 38 -3.66 -29.84 13.28
CA PRO A 38 -4.46 -29.71 14.49
C PRO A 38 -3.55 -29.96 15.70
N PHE A 39 -3.29 -28.91 16.47
CA PHE A 39 -2.55 -29.00 17.72
C PHE A 39 -3.27 -29.96 18.67
N ALA A 40 -2.68 -31.13 18.91
CA ALA A 40 -3.18 -32.06 19.92
C ALA A 40 -2.79 -31.61 21.35
N GLU A 41 -1.81 -30.71 21.50
CA GLU A 41 -1.28 -30.34 22.81
C GLU A 41 -0.87 -28.86 22.82
N THR A 42 -1.73 -28.00 23.40
CA THR A 42 -1.45 -26.78 24.19
C THR A 42 -2.46 -25.66 23.87
N GLN A 43 -3.52 -25.56 24.68
CA GLN A 43 -4.56 -24.51 24.62
C GLN A 43 -4.01 -23.07 24.55
N SER A 44 -2.78 -22.84 25.04
CA SER A 44 -2.07 -21.56 24.96
C SER A 44 -1.70 -21.15 23.53
N ALA A 45 -1.28 -22.09 22.67
CA ALA A 45 -0.84 -21.77 21.31
C ALA A 45 -2.02 -21.31 20.44
N GLU A 46 -3.19 -21.92 20.61
CA GLU A 46 -4.42 -21.50 19.92
C GLU A 46 -4.85 -20.09 20.34
N GLN A 47 -4.72 -19.75 21.62
CA GLN A 47 -5.00 -18.41 22.13
C GLN A 47 -4.04 -17.37 21.56
N ASP A 48 -2.74 -17.69 21.53
CA ASP A 48 -1.70 -16.85 20.95
C ASP A 48 -1.96 -16.59 19.45
N ILE A 49 -2.33 -17.63 18.69
CA ILE A 49 -2.68 -17.49 17.26
C ILE A 49 -3.90 -16.59 17.07
N ALA A 50 -4.96 -16.80 17.86
CA ALA A 50 -6.17 -15.98 17.78
C ALA A 50 -5.90 -14.51 18.15
N GLU A 51 -5.00 -14.27 19.11
CA GLU A 51 -4.51 -12.93 19.46
C GLU A 51 -3.77 -12.30 18.27
N ILE A 52 -2.79 -13.00 17.68
CA ILE A 52 -2.05 -12.51 16.51
C ILE A 52 -2.97 -12.16 15.35
N VAL A 53 -3.93 -13.04 15.01
CA VAL A 53 -4.90 -12.78 13.93
C VAL A 53 -5.68 -11.49 14.18
N THR A 54 -6.08 -11.25 15.43
CA THR A 54 -6.78 -10.03 15.83
C THR A 54 -5.88 -8.79 15.69
N LEU A 55 -4.62 -8.89 16.12
CA LEU A 55 -3.66 -7.78 16.05
C LEU A 55 -3.29 -7.45 14.59
N VAL A 56 -3.02 -8.46 13.76
CA VAL A 56 -2.75 -8.30 12.32
C VAL A 56 -3.91 -7.60 11.61
N GLY A 57 -5.15 -7.94 11.96
CA GLY A 57 -6.34 -7.29 11.40
C GLY A 57 -6.46 -5.80 11.72
N ARG A 58 -5.77 -5.31 12.76
CA ARG A 58 -5.85 -3.93 13.26
C ARG A 58 -4.69 -3.06 12.81
N LEU A 59 -3.50 -3.63 12.64
CA LEU A 59 -2.32 -2.90 12.18
C LEU A 59 -2.47 -2.45 10.73
N PRO A 60 -2.11 -1.21 10.36
CA PRO A 60 -2.01 -0.78 8.97
C PRO A 60 -0.80 -1.42 8.26
N ALA A 61 -0.71 -1.28 6.94
CA ALA A 61 0.34 -1.90 6.13
C ALA A 61 1.78 -1.54 6.56
N PRO A 62 2.13 -0.28 6.87
CA PRO A 62 3.49 0.07 7.28
C PRO A 62 3.90 -0.61 8.60
N ASP A 63 2.98 -0.64 9.58
CA ASP A 63 3.25 -1.27 10.87
C ASP A 63 3.41 -2.79 10.75
N LEU A 64 2.71 -3.41 9.80
CA LEU A 64 2.82 -4.84 9.54
C LEU A 64 4.12 -5.18 8.80
N ALA A 65 4.56 -4.32 7.88
CA ALA A 65 5.86 -4.41 7.23
C ALA A 65 7.00 -4.35 8.26
N ASP A 66 6.98 -3.36 9.18
CA ASP A 66 7.96 -3.25 10.27
C ASP A 66 8.10 -4.54 11.09
N VAL A 67 6.97 -5.19 11.41
CA VAL A 67 6.97 -6.45 12.18
C VAL A 67 7.55 -7.59 11.34
N LEU A 68 7.18 -7.72 10.07
CA LEU A 68 7.71 -8.75 9.18
C LEU A 68 9.23 -8.62 9.00
N GLU A 69 9.75 -7.39 8.93
CA GLU A 69 11.19 -7.10 8.83
C GLU A 69 11.96 -7.49 10.09
N ALA A 70 11.36 -7.29 11.27
CA ALA A 70 11.99 -7.60 12.55
C ALA A 70 11.97 -9.10 12.91
N LEU A 71 11.15 -9.91 12.24
CA LEU A 71 11.04 -11.35 12.50
C LEU A 71 12.08 -12.17 11.72
N PRO A 72 12.60 -13.28 12.27
CA PRO A 72 13.33 -14.28 11.49
C PRO A 72 12.42 -14.97 10.46
N THR A 73 13.01 -15.65 9.48
CA THR A 73 12.30 -16.20 8.31
C THR A 73 11.11 -17.09 8.66
N GLU A 74 11.25 -18.03 9.61
CA GLU A 74 10.15 -18.95 9.95
C GLU A 74 8.95 -18.20 10.56
N GLU A 75 9.19 -17.34 11.55
CA GLU A 75 8.15 -16.53 12.20
C GLU A 75 7.55 -15.49 11.23
N ARG A 76 8.36 -14.95 10.32
CA ARG A 76 7.92 -14.03 9.26
C ARG A 76 6.95 -14.70 8.31
N LEU A 77 7.28 -15.90 7.80
CA LEU A 77 6.41 -16.66 6.90
C LEU A 77 5.10 -17.05 7.61
N ALA A 78 5.18 -17.42 8.89
CA ALA A 78 4.00 -17.68 9.70
C ALA A 78 3.10 -16.44 9.78
N LEU A 79 3.64 -15.28 10.14
CA LEU A 79 2.87 -14.02 10.19
C LEU A 79 2.30 -13.65 8.81
N TRP A 80 3.10 -13.80 7.75
CA TRP A 80 2.70 -13.49 6.37
C TRP A 80 1.51 -14.34 5.90
N SER A 81 1.46 -15.61 6.31
CA SER A 81 0.34 -16.50 6.01
C SER A 81 -0.99 -16.01 6.58
N LEU A 82 -0.97 -15.23 7.66
CA LEU A 82 -2.14 -14.64 8.31
C LEU A 82 -2.60 -13.34 7.63
N VAL A 83 -1.77 -12.75 6.75
CA VAL A 83 -2.10 -11.53 6.01
C VAL A 83 -3.04 -11.87 4.85
N THR A 84 -4.21 -11.23 4.85
CA THR A 84 -5.24 -11.43 3.84
C THR A 84 -4.78 -10.94 2.46
N GLU A 85 -5.19 -11.64 1.39
CA GLU A 85 -4.72 -11.37 0.02
C GLU A 85 -4.92 -9.92 -0.43
N ASP A 86 -6.00 -9.28 -0.01
CA ASP A 86 -6.34 -7.89 -0.35
C ASP A 86 -5.37 -6.87 0.28
N ARG A 87 -4.68 -7.25 1.35
CA ARG A 87 -3.73 -6.39 2.07
C ARG A 87 -2.29 -6.63 1.68
N ARG A 88 -1.97 -7.79 1.10
CA ARG A 88 -0.60 -8.18 0.74
C ARG A 88 0.07 -7.16 -0.17
N GLY A 89 -0.68 -6.60 -1.13
CA GLY A 89 -0.17 -5.56 -2.02
C GLY A 89 0.37 -4.37 -1.25
N SER A 90 -0.46 -3.78 -0.38
CA SER A 90 -0.06 -2.59 0.39
C SER A 90 1.07 -2.90 1.36
N VAL A 91 1.13 -4.11 1.92
CA VAL A 91 2.25 -4.50 2.80
C VAL A 91 3.55 -4.65 2.02
N LEU A 92 3.51 -5.19 0.79
CA LEU A 92 4.70 -5.30 -0.08
C LEU A 92 5.26 -3.95 -0.50
N VAL A 93 4.41 -2.93 -0.71
CA VAL A 93 4.85 -1.55 -0.98
C VAL A 93 5.67 -1.00 0.18
N GLU A 94 5.22 -1.24 1.40
CA GLU A 94 5.84 -0.69 2.61
C GLU A 94 7.05 -1.51 3.08
N ALA A 95 7.10 -2.79 2.73
CA ALA A 95 8.17 -3.69 3.13
C ALA A 95 9.49 -3.43 2.38
N SER A 96 10.58 -3.43 3.14
CA SER A 96 11.95 -3.40 2.64
C SER A 96 12.22 -4.54 1.66
N GLU A 97 12.95 -4.23 0.58
CA GLU A 97 13.41 -5.18 -0.44
C GLU A 97 14.12 -6.41 0.17
N THR A 98 14.72 -6.27 1.36
CA THR A 98 15.48 -7.34 2.03
C THR A 98 14.65 -8.53 2.48
N VAL A 99 13.32 -8.37 2.63
CA VAL A 99 12.42 -9.48 3.03
C VAL A 99 11.55 -9.98 1.89
N TRP A 100 11.66 -9.37 0.71
CA TRP A 100 10.76 -9.64 -0.40
C TRP A 100 10.80 -11.07 -0.90
N ASP A 101 12.00 -11.63 -1.07
CA ASP A 101 12.19 -13.00 -1.57
C ASP A 101 11.36 -13.97 -0.72
N ASP A 102 11.46 -13.89 0.61
CA ASP A 102 10.66 -14.70 1.54
C ASP A 102 9.15 -14.46 1.38
N LEU A 103 8.70 -13.22 1.19
CA LEU A 103 7.28 -12.89 1.12
C LEU A 103 6.62 -13.34 -0.20
N ILE A 104 7.36 -13.33 -1.31
CA ILE A 104 6.79 -13.65 -2.63
C ILE A 104 7.05 -15.10 -3.06
N GLU A 105 8.00 -15.82 -2.45
CA GLU A 105 8.40 -17.17 -2.84
C GLU A 105 7.22 -18.14 -2.92
N ASP A 106 6.36 -18.14 -1.91
CA ASP A 106 5.18 -19.03 -1.84
C ASP A 106 3.93 -18.46 -2.54
N MET A 107 4.03 -17.27 -3.14
CA MET A 107 2.91 -16.65 -3.83
C MET A 107 2.85 -17.11 -5.30
N SER A 108 1.74 -17.71 -5.69
CA SER A 108 1.47 -17.95 -7.11
C SER A 108 1.42 -16.63 -7.90
N ASP A 109 1.81 -16.66 -9.18
CA ASP A 109 1.66 -15.52 -10.12
C ASP A 109 0.29 -14.84 -10.03
N LYS A 110 -0.77 -15.65 -9.89
CA LYS A 110 -2.15 -15.15 -9.80
C LYS A 110 -2.38 -14.38 -8.50
N ALA A 111 -1.87 -14.89 -7.38
CA ALA A 111 -1.97 -14.22 -6.09
C ALA A 111 -1.21 -12.89 -6.11
N LEU A 112 -0.01 -12.88 -6.70
CA LEU A 112 0.80 -11.68 -6.83
C LEU A 112 0.10 -10.62 -7.71
N LEU A 113 -0.41 -11.00 -8.88
CA LEU A 113 -1.19 -10.08 -9.73
C LEU A 113 -2.46 -9.56 -9.04
N ASN A 114 -3.12 -10.38 -8.22
CA ASN A 114 -4.30 -9.95 -7.46
C ASN A 114 -3.95 -8.97 -6.34
N ALA A 115 -2.81 -9.17 -5.67
CA ALA A 115 -2.30 -8.27 -4.65
C ALA A 115 -1.91 -6.89 -5.24
N LEU A 116 -1.38 -6.87 -6.47
CA LEU A 116 -0.92 -5.64 -7.13
C LEU A 116 -2.06 -4.80 -7.73
N ARG A 117 -3.12 -5.44 -8.25
CA ARG A 117 -4.21 -4.77 -8.97
C ARG A 117 -4.90 -3.61 -8.22
N PRO A 118 -5.16 -3.69 -6.90
CA PRO A 118 -5.83 -2.60 -6.20
C PRO A 118 -4.92 -1.42 -5.82
N LEU A 119 -3.61 -1.53 -6.06
CA LEU A 119 -2.64 -0.50 -5.73
C LEU A 119 -2.67 0.66 -6.73
N ASP A 120 -2.11 1.79 -6.32
CA ASP A 120 -1.94 2.94 -7.20
C ASP A 120 -0.89 2.63 -8.30
N ILE A 121 -0.90 3.41 -9.39
CA ILE A 121 -0.13 3.07 -10.60
C ILE A 121 1.38 3.13 -10.34
N ASP A 122 1.83 4.10 -9.56
CA ASP A 122 3.20 4.26 -9.10
C ASP A 122 3.65 3.08 -8.24
N ASP A 123 2.83 2.63 -7.29
CA ASP A 123 3.10 1.42 -6.51
C ASP A 123 3.19 0.18 -7.40
N GLN A 124 2.23 -0.01 -8.32
CA GLN A 124 2.28 -1.12 -9.28
C GLN A 124 3.56 -1.11 -10.12
N ILE A 125 4.02 0.08 -10.53
CA ILE A 125 5.26 0.26 -11.27
C ILE A 125 6.46 -0.09 -10.42
N TYR A 126 6.51 0.43 -9.20
CA TYR A 126 7.58 0.18 -8.24
C TYR A 126 7.72 -1.33 -8.02
N LEU A 127 6.62 -2.01 -7.72
CA LEU A 127 6.62 -3.45 -7.48
C LEU A 127 6.91 -4.26 -8.75
N ALA A 128 6.47 -3.80 -9.93
CA ALA A 128 6.73 -4.49 -11.20
C ALA A 128 8.22 -4.61 -11.54
N GLN A 129 9.09 -3.76 -10.99
CA GLN A 129 10.54 -3.83 -11.23
C GLN A 129 11.18 -5.11 -10.68
N TYR A 130 10.55 -5.74 -9.69
CA TYR A 130 11.03 -6.96 -9.05
C TYR A 130 10.38 -8.23 -9.60
N LEU A 131 9.41 -8.09 -10.52
CA LEU A 131 8.67 -9.23 -11.06
C LEU A 131 9.34 -9.79 -12.32
N PRO A 132 9.16 -11.09 -12.59
CA PRO A 132 9.48 -11.67 -13.88
C PRO A 132 8.80 -10.92 -15.05
N ARG A 133 9.51 -10.76 -16.18
CA ARG A 133 9.04 -9.94 -17.32
C ARG A 133 7.68 -10.38 -17.87
N ASP A 134 7.40 -11.66 -17.84
CA ASP A 134 6.12 -12.24 -18.26
C ASP A 134 4.97 -11.87 -17.31
N LEU A 135 5.25 -11.75 -16.01
CA LEU A 135 4.28 -11.28 -15.02
C LEU A 135 4.00 -9.78 -15.17
N VAL A 136 5.05 -8.98 -15.41
CA VAL A 136 4.90 -7.56 -15.77
C VAL A 136 4.01 -7.40 -17.00
N GLY A 137 4.23 -8.21 -18.04
CA GLY A 137 3.38 -8.22 -19.23
C GLY A 137 1.91 -8.50 -18.93
N ARG A 138 1.64 -9.45 -18.03
CA ARG A 138 0.29 -9.79 -17.56
C ARG A 138 -0.34 -8.65 -16.75
N LEU A 139 0.41 -8.00 -15.86
CA LEU A 139 -0.04 -6.83 -15.11
C LEU A 139 -0.42 -5.68 -16.06
N LEU A 140 0.45 -5.34 -17.00
CA LEU A 140 0.20 -4.29 -18.01
C LEU A 140 -1.04 -4.59 -18.86
N ALA A 141 -1.34 -5.86 -19.13
CA ALA A 141 -2.53 -6.27 -19.86
C ALA A 141 -3.84 -5.98 -19.11
N THR A 142 -3.80 -5.89 -17.77
CA THR A 142 -4.97 -5.50 -16.96
C THR A 142 -5.25 -4.00 -16.95
N LEU A 143 -4.24 -3.17 -17.29
CA LEU A 143 -4.39 -1.72 -17.30
C LEU A 143 -5.12 -1.22 -18.57
N PRO A 144 -5.93 -0.15 -18.46
CA PRO A 144 -6.42 0.65 -19.59
C PRO A 144 -5.31 1.10 -20.54
N GLN A 145 -5.64 1.34 -21.81
CA GLN A 145 -4.65 1.65 -22.86
C GLN A 145 -3.86 2.94 -22.59
N ASN A 146 -4.51 3.98 -22.06
CA ASN A 146 -3.89 5.24 -21.68
C ASN A 146 -2.85 5.04 -20.56
N GLU A 147 -3.24 4.33 -19.50
CA GLU A 147 -2.36 4.01 -18.37
C GLU A 147 -1.21 3.11 -18.78
N ARG A 148 -1.49 2.05 -19.56
CA ARG A 148 -0.46 1.12 -20.06
C ARG A 148 0.64 1.83 -20.84
N THR A 149 0.29 2.85 -21.64
CA THR A 149 1.28 3.60 -22.42
C THR A 149 2.19 4.42 -21.52
N GLN A 150 1.61 5.07 -20.50
CA GLN A 150 2.34 5.82 -19.49
C GLN A 150 3.26 4.90 -18.68
N VAL A 151 2.73 3.80 -18.14
CA VAL A 151 3.50 2.80 -17.38
C VAL A 151 4.69 2.27 -18.18
N ARG A 152 4.50 1.95 -19.46
CA ARG A 152 5.61 1.50 -20.32
C ARG A 152 6.71 2.54 -20.42
N GLN A 153 6.40 3.82 -20.56
CA GLN A 153 7.42 4.85 -20.60
C GLN A 153 8.21 4.90 -19.29
N ILE A 154 7.53 4.72 -18.16
CA ILE A 154 8.14 4.78 -16.84
C ILE A 154 9.06 3.59 -16.56
N LEU A 155 8.69 2.39 -17.02
CA LEU A 155 9.55 1.21 -16.92
C LEU A 155 10.88 1.33 -17.69
N HIS A 156 11.06 2.35 -18.54
CA HIS A 156 12.35 2.66 -19.16
C HIS A 156 13.21 3.61 -18.33
N TYR A 157 12.67 4.23 -17.28
CA TYR A 157 13.45 5.04 -16.36
C TYR A 157 14.32 4.16 -15.47
N ASP A 158 15.46 4.70 -15.05
CA ASP A 158 16.31 4.06 -14.05
C ASP A 158 15.59 4.02 -12.69
N LYS A 159 15.75 2.93 -11.93
CA LYS A 159 15.10 2.70 -10.63
C LYS A 159 15.29 3.86 -9.65
N HIS A 160 16.46 4.51 -9.66
CA HIS A 160 16.78 5.61 -8.74
C HIS A 160 16.53 6.99 -9.34
N SER A 161 15.87 7.07 -10.50
CA SER A 161 15.51 8.34 -11.11
C SER A 161 14.18 8.87 -10.57
N VAL A 162 14.02 10.20 -10.65
CA VAL A 162 12.76 10.87 -10.26
C VAL A 162 11.56 10.28 -11.00
N GLY A 163 11.72 9.93 -12.29
CA GLY A 163 10.64 9.40 -13.11
C GLY A 163 10.12 8.04 -12.65
N ALA A 164 10.94 7.25 -11.95
CA ALA A 164 10.56 5.94 -11.41
C ALA A 164 9.89 6.01 -10.02
N ILE A 165 10.05 7.14 -9.31
CA ILE A 165 9.57 7.33 -7.93
C ILE A 165 8.37 8.30 -7.88
N MET A 166 8.15 9.10 -8.93
CA MET A 166 7.11 10.11 -8.93
C MET A 166 5.70 9.52 -8.88
N ASP A 167 4.84 10.13 -8.07
CA ASP A 167 3.40 9.91 -8.08
C ASP A 167 2.79 10.49 -9.38
N PHE A 168 1.91 9.73 -10.02
CA PHE A 168 1.24 10.10 -11.26
C PHE A 168 -0.12 10.76 -11.04
N GLU A 169 -0.69 10.68 -9.84
CA GLU A 169 -1.97 11.25 -9.47
C GLU A 169 -1.84 12.74 -9.08
N VAL A 170 -1.38 13.57 -10.01
CA VAL A 170 -1.30 15.02 -9.77
C VAL A 170 -2.56 15.74 -10.27
N ILE A 171 -3.01 16.75 -9.51
CA ILE A 171 -4.09 17.64 -9.96
C ILE A 171 -3.51 18.88 -10.62
N THR A 172 -3.81 19.04 -11.91
CA THR A 172 -3.41 20.22 -12.67
C THR A 172 -4.60 21.15 -12.96
N VAL A 173 -4.39 22.45 -12.86
CA VAL A 173 -5.36 23.50 -13.22
C VAL A 173 -4.81 24.42 -14.30
N ARG A 174 -5.69 25.18 -14.96
CA ARG A 174 -5.32 26.15 -16.00
C ARG A 174 -5.18 27.56 -15.42
N PRO A 175 -4.26 28.40 -15.95
CA PRO A 175 -4.06 29.76 -15.45
C PRO A 175 -5.24 30.70 -15.76
N ASP A 176 -6.05 30.41 -16.78
CA ASP A 176 -7.22 31.19 -17.19
C ASP A 176 -8.52 30.82 -16.44
N VAL A 177 -8.45 29.89 -15.48
CA VAL A 177 -9.61 29.39 -14.73
C VAL A 177 -9.71 30.08 -13.38
N THR A 178 -10.91 30.54 -13.01
CA THR A 178 -11.15 31.19 -11.72
C THR A 178 -11.13 30.18 -10.56
N LEU A 179 -10.78 30.66 -9.37
CA LEU A 179 -10.75 29.83 -8.16
C LEU A 179 -12.10 29.16 -7.85
N ALA A 180 -13.22 29.83 -8.14
CA ALA A 180 -14.56 29.26 -7.95
C ALA A 180 -14.80 28.02 -8.82
N VAL A 181 -14.29 28.02 -10.05
CA VAL A 181 -14.37 26.88 -10.97
C VAL A 181 -13.46 25.75 -10.50
N VAL A 182 -12.25 26.06 -10.05
CA VAL A 182 -11.32 25.07 -9.46
C VAL A 182 -11.95 24.40 -8.24
N GLN A 183 -12.54 25.16 -7.32
CA GLN A 183 -13.24 24.62 -6.15
C GLN A 183 -14.41 23.71 -6.55
N ARG A 184 -15.23 24.14 -7.52
CA ARG A 184 -16.33 23.32 -8.04
C ARG A 184 -15.82 22.03 -8.67
N TYR A 185 -14.71 22.08 -9.40
CA TYR A 185 -14.07 20.92 -10.02
C TYR A 185 -13.58 19.92 -8.95
N LEU A 186 -12.90 20.39 -7.90
CA LEU A 186 -12.46 19.54 -6.80
C LEU A 186 -13.64 18.89 -6.07
N ARG A 187 -14.72 19.66 -5.83
CA ARG A 187 -15.97 19.15 -5.23
C ARG A 187 -16.62 18.06 -6.10
N LEU A 188 -16.71 18.29 -7.41
CA LEU A 188 -17.33 17.34 -8.34
C LEU A 188 -16.50 16.04 -8.44
N ARG A 189 -15.17 16.16 -8.39
CA ARG A 189 -14.28 14.99 -8.40
C ARG A 189 -14.46 14.13 -7.15
N GLY A 190 -14.77 14.74 -6.01
CA GLY A 190 -15.09 14.07 -4.73
C GLY A 190 -13.89 13.40 -4.04
N LYS A 191 -12.95 12.82 -4.80
CA LYS A 191 -11.69 12.27 -4.33
C LYS A 191 -10.52 13.14 -4.79
N VAL A 192 -9.77 13.63 -3.82
CA VAL A 192 -8.47 14.28 -4.01
C VAL A 192 -7.41 13.27 -3.55
N PRO A 193 -6.31 13.06 -4.29
CA PRO A 193 -5.23 12.16 -3.88
C PRO A 193 -4.72 12.52 -2.49
N GLN A 194 -4.38 11.52 -1.68
CA GLN A 194 -4.12 11.71 -0.24
C GLN A 194 -3.01 12.72 0.05
N ASN A 195 -2.00 12.77 -0.83
CA ASN A 195 -0.82 13.62 -0.68
C ASN A 195 -0.93 14.95 -1.45
N THR A 196 -2.15 15.41 -1.79
CA THR A 196 -2.34 16.67 -2.51
C THR A 196 -2.37 17.86 -1.56
N ASP A 197 -1.23 18.51 -1.35
CA ASP A 197 -1.10 19.78 -0.64
C ASP A 197 -1.08 20.99 -1.59
N LYS A 198 -0.82 20.76 -2.89
CA LYS A 198 -0.76 21.78 -3.93
C LYS A 198 -1.50 21.36 -5.20
N LEU A 199 -1.92 22.36 -5.97
CA LEU A 199 -2.37 22.21 -7.34
C LEU A 199 -1.32 22.77 -8.28
N PHE A 200 -1.03 22.07 -9.38
CA PHE A 200 -0.08 22.53 -10.37
C PHE A 200 -0.77 23.32 -11.48
N VAL A 201 -0.32 24.55 -11.73
CA VAL A 201 -0.86 25.40 -12.80
C VAL A 201 -0.11 25.11 -14.10
N THR A 202 -0.81 24.66 -15.14
CA THR A 202 -0.17 24.22 -16.39
C THR A 202 -0.74 24.90 -17.64
N SER A 203 0.13 25.23 -18.59
CA SER A 203 -0.22 25.72 -19.94
C SER A 203 -0.83 24.62 -20.80
N ARG A 204 -1.54 24.98 -21.89
CA ARG A 204 -2.17 24.05 -22.83
C ARG A 204 -1.23 22.96 -23.32
N ASP A 205 0.05 23.29 -23.48
CA ASP A 205 1.14 22.40 -23.90
C ASP A 205 1.75 21.56 -22.75
N LYS A 206 1.07 21.49 -21.60
CA LYS A 206 1.47 20.78 -20.37
C LYS A 206 2.77 21.30 -19.71
N THR A 207 3.18 22.52 -20.03
CA THR A 207 4.27 23.20 -19.32
C THR A 207 3.80 23.67 -17.94
N LEU A 208 4.57 23.36 -16.89
CA LEU A 208 4.34 23.88 -15.55
C LEU A 208 4.61 25.40 -15.51
N LEU A 209 3.63 26.16 -15.04
CA LEU A 209 3.70 27.62 -14.92
C LEU A 209 3.83 28.10 -13.47
N GLY A 210 3.36 27.29 -12.52
CA GLY A 210 3.41 27.60 -11.09
C GLY A 210 2.62 26.60 -10.27
N GLU A 211 2.49 26.88 -8.98
CA GLU A 211 1.76 26.05 -8.02
C GLU A 211 0.80 26.89 -7.17
N LEU A 212 -0.25 26.26 -6.67
CA LEU A 212 -1.25 26.86 -5.78
C LEU A 212 -1.41 25.98 -4.54
N ASP A 213 -1.05 26.51 -3.38
CA ASP A 213 -1.19 25.81 -2.10
C ASP A 213 -2.66 25.61 -1.70
N LEU A 214 -3.00 24.39 -1.31
CA LEU A 214 -4.27 24.05 -0.69
C LEU A 214 -4.13 24.21 0.83
N HIS A 215 -4.23 25.44 1.32
CA HIS A 215 -4.34 25.66 2.76
C HIS A 215 -5.61 24.96 3.30
N ARG A 216 -5.58 24.46 4.53
CA ARG A 216 -6.65 23.62 5.14
C ARG A 216 -8.07 24.20 5.00
N ASP A 217 -8.21 25.52 4.98
CA ASP A 217 -9.49 26.22 4.82
C ASP A 217 -10.09 26.06 3.42
N PHE A 218 -9.25 25.90 2.39
CA PHE A 218 -9.65 25.67 1.00
C PHE A 218 -10.18 24.25 0.78
N ALA A 219 -9.55 23.25 1.41
CA ALA A 219 -9.97 21.85 1.34
C ALA A 219 -11.20 21.55 2.23
N ALA A 220 -11.28 22.13 3.43
CA ALA A 220 -12.44 21.99 4.31
C ALA A 220 -13.71 22.63 3.72
N CYS A 221 -13.58 23.76 3.03
CA CYS A 221 -14.69 24.37 2.30
C CYS A 221 -15.09 23.53 1.06
N ALA A 222 -14.17 22.76 0.47
CA ALA A 222 -14.50 21.79 -0.58
C ALA A 222 -15.23 20.56 -0.04
N ALA A 223 -14.93 20.09 1.17
CA ALA A 223 -15.56 18.90 1.76
C ALA A 223 -16.90 19.15 2.49
N ASN A 224 -17.12 20.33 3.09
CA ASN A 224 -18.24 20.59 4.01
C ASN A 224 -19.43 21.39 3.43
N ALA A 225 -19.65 21.37 2.12
CA ALA A 225 -20.89 21.89 1.53
C ALA A 225 -21.66 20.76 0.86
N GLY A 226 -22.13 19.82 1.69
CA GLY A 226 -23.13 18.85 1.29
C GLY A 226 -24.45 19.54 0.94
N VAL A 227 -25.00 19.16 -0.21
CA VAL A 227 -26.41 18.75 -0.30
C VAL A 227 -26.42 17.24 -0.13
#